data_AF-A0A974SP80-F1
#
_entry.id   AF-A0A974SP80-F1
#
_cell.length_a   1.000
_cell.length_b   1.000
_cell.length_c   1.000
_cell.angle_alpha   90.00
_cell.angle_beta   90.00
_cell.angle_gamma   90.00
#
_symmetry.space_group_name_H-M   'P 1'
#
loop_
_entity.id
_entity.type
_entity.pdbx_description
1 polymer ?
#
loop_
_entity_poly.entity_id
_entity_poly.type
_entity_poly.pdbx_seq_one_letter_code
_entity_poly.pdbx_strand_id
1 'polypeptide(L)'
;MSTTDDLIKAVRSGQLDAVRAALAAGAPVELADGHGVPGLPLGIACFLGHLDIVRELVRHGARVNLADNREPVSPLSMAIRGGKSEVVRLLVELGATVPPGMQTGLGAHELVAAQWIARRAAAGAVGDPEIEEIVMPRAFGTDTTVLEADAARAAIEAETQKKKR
;
A
#
# COMPACT_ATOMS: atom_id res chain seq x y z
N MET A 1 28.43 -8.36 24.63
CA MET A 1 26.97 -8.21 24.44
C MET A 1 26.72 -8.43 22.98
N SER A 2 25.85 -9.37 22.61
CA SER A 2 25.59 -9.61 21.19
C SER A 2 24.93 -8.35 20.64
N THR A 3 25.54 -7.74 19.61
CA THR A 3 25.02 -6.54 18.96
C THR A 3 23.61 -6.78 18.41
N THR A 4 23.29 -8.04 18.14
CA THR A 4 21.97 -8.50 17.71
C THR A 4 20.93 -8.47 18.83
N ASP A 5 21.28 -8.84 20.06
CA ASP A 5 20.36 -8.75 21.20
C ASP A 5 20.02 -7.28 21.51
N ASP A 6 21.00 -6.40 21.33
CA ASP A 6 20.80 -4.96 21.52
C ASP A 6 19.91 -4.37 20.40
N LEU A 7 20.06 -4.84 19.16
CA LEU A 7 19.12 -4.53 18.07
C LEU A 7 17.69 -5.01 18.41
N ILE A 8 17.52 -6.24 18.90
CA ILE A 8 16.20 -6.78 19.27
C ILE A 8 15.56 -5.97 20.40
N LYS A 9 16.34 -5.59 21.43
CA LYS A 9 15.86 -4.74 22.52
C LYS A 9 15.44 -3.36 22.00
N ALA A 10 16.22 -2.76 21.10
CA ALA A 10 15.91 -1.47 20.47
C ALA A 10 14.62 -1.53 19.64
N VAL A 11 14.41 -2.63 18.89
CA VAL A 11 13.17 -2.85 18.14
C VAL A 11 11.98 -3.04 19.09
N ARG A 12 12.15 -3.76 20.20
CA ARG A 12 11.08 -3.95 21.21
C ARG A 12 10.71 -2.67 21.94
N SER A 13 11.68 -1.77 22.16
CA SER A 13 11.42 -0.47 22.77
C SER A 13 10.89 0.57 21.78
N GLY A 14 10.89 0.29 20.48
CA GLY A 14 10.46 1.21 19.43
C GLY A 14 11.43 2.37 19.20
N GLN A 15 12.67 2.29 19.69
CA GLN A 15 13.65 3.36 19.58
C GLN A 15 14.37 3.32 18.23
N LEU A 16 13.88 4.12 17.28
CA LEU A 16 14.44 4.20 15.94
C LEU A 16 15.92 4.63 15.92
N ASP A 17 16.31 5.57 16.77
CA ASP A 17 17.71 6.02 16.86
C ASP A 17 18.63 4.91 17.36
N ALA A 18 18.17 4.10 18.30
CA ALA A 18 18.92 2.94 18.80
C ALA A 18 19.04 1.85 17.73
N VAL A 19 17.99 1.63 16.93
CA VAL A 19 18.04 0.72 15.77
C VAL A 19 19.06 1.20 14.74
N ARG A 20 19.05 2.49 14.39
CA ARG A 20 20.04 3.09 13.48
C ARG A 20 21.46 2.97 14.01
N ALA A 21 21.67 3.24 15.30
CA ALA A 21 22.96 3.09 15.93
C ALA A 21 23.45 1.63 15.90
N ALA A 22 22.58 0.67 16.16
CA ALA A 22 22.91 -0.76 16.08
C ALA A 22 23.25 -1.19 14.64
N LEU A 23 22.51 -0.70 13.64
CA LEU A 23 22.79 -0.97 12.23
C LEU A 23 24.10 -0.31 11.77
N ALA A 24 24.37 0.93 12.20
CA ALA A 24 25.63 1.63 11.94
C ALA A 24 26.83 0.95 12.62
N ALA A 25 26.62 0.31 13.77
CA ALA A 25 27.62 -0.49 14.46
C ALA A 25 27.90 -1.85 13.78
N GLY A 26 27.21 -2.16 12.67
CA GLY A 26 27.41 -3.40 11.92
C GLY A 26 26.65 -4.60 12.50
N ALA A 27 25.59 -4.38 13.27
CA ALA A 27 24.73 -5.47 13.71
C ALA A 27 24.11 -6.19 12.48
N PRO A 28 24.19 -7.53 12.41
CA PRO A 28 23.57 -8.26 11.31
C PRO A 28 22.05 -8.12 11.39
N VAL A 29 21.45 -7.64 10.30
CA VAL A 29 19.99 -7.45 10.15
C VAL A 29 19.25 -8.78 10.20
N GLU A 30 19.89 -9.84 9.69
CA GLU A 30 19.37 -11.20 9.66
C GLU A 30 20.20 -12.09 10.60
N LEU A 31 19.52 -12.80 11.50
CA LEU A 31 20.11 -13.85 12.31
C LEU A 31 20.40 -15.07 11.43
N ALA A 32 21.57 -15.12 10.80
CA ALA A 32 22.02 -16.27 10.03
C ALA A 32 22.60 -17.39 10.91
N ASP A 33 22.89 -17.11 12.19
CA ASP A 33 23.76 -17.93 13.04
C ASP A 33 23.10 -19.17 13.68
N GLY A 34 21.99 -19.69 13.14
CA GLY A 34 21.40 -20.96 13.60
C GLY A 34 20.87 -20.98 15.04
N HIS A 35 21.01 -19.88 15.79
CA HIS A 35 20.53 -19.70 17.16
C HIS A 35 19.25 -18.85 17.27
N GLY A 36 18.72 -18.38 16.14
CA GLY A 36 17.52 -17.56 16.07
C GLY A 36 16.75 -17.82 14.79
N VAL A 37 15.47 -17.46 14.80
CA VAL A 37 14.62 -17.58 13.61
C VAL A 37 15.01 -16.47 12.62
N PRO A 38 15.31 -16.79 11.34
CA PRO A 38 15.62 -15.77 10.34
C PRO A 38 14.44 -14.78 10.23
N GLY A 39 14.74 -13.49 10.08
CA GLY A 39 13.73 -12.43 10.05
C GLY A 39 13.08 -12.05 11.39
N LEU A 40 13.53 -12.58 12.54
CA LEU A 40 12.94 -12.26 13.85
C LEU A 40 12.91 -10.75 14.19
N PRO A 41 13.94 -9.92 13.90
CA PRO A 41 13.88 -8.48 14.18
C PRO A 41 12.76 -7.79 13.40
N LEU A 42 12.61 -8.13 12.12
CA LEU A 42 11.54 -7.61 11.26
C LEU A 42 10.17 -8.09 11.75
N GLY A 43 10.04 -9.37 12.10
CA GLY A 43 8.80 -9.95 12.63
C GLY A 43 8.33 -9.27 13.93
N ILE A 44 9.26 -8.96 14.85
CA ILE A 44 8.95 -8.23 16.10
C ILE A 44 8.51 -6.80 15.78
N ALA A 45 9.23 -6.08 14.92
CA ALA A 45 8.84 -4.74 14.49
C ALA A 45 7.43 -4.74 13.88
N CYS A 46 7.11 -5.78 13.09
CA CYS A 46 5.83 -5.95 12.45
C CYS A 46 4.70 -6.26 13.45
N PHE A 47 4.96 -7.13 14.43
CA PHE A 47 4.01 -7.44 15.50
C PHE A 47 3.68 -6.21 16.36
N LEU A 48 4.68 -5.39 16.67
CA LEU A 48 4.51 -4.19 17.49
C LEU A 48 3.87 -3.02 16.71
N GLY A 49 4.03 -3.00 15.39
CA GLY A 49 3.46 -1.93 14.55
C GLY A 49 4.43 -0.79 14.24
N HIS A 50 5.74 -1.01 14.38
CA HIS A 50 6.73 0.06 14.20
C HIS A 50 7.09 0.26 12.72
N LEU A 51 6.26 1.00 12.00
CA LEU A 51 6.39 1.26 10.56
C LEU A 51 7.76 1.82 10.16
N ASP A 52 8.28 2.78 10.92
CA ASP A 52 9.56 3.43 10.60
C ASP A 52 10.75 2.48 10.78
N ILE A 53 10.68 1.60 11.79
CA ILE A 53 11.70 0.57 12.03
C ILE A 53 11.65 -0.47 10.91
N VAL A 54 10.45 -0.88 10.48
CA VAL A 54 10.27 -1.81 9.36
C VAL A 54 10.90 -1.24 8.08
N ARG A 55 10.66 0.04 7.76
CA ARG A 55 11.27 0.71 6.61
C ARG A 55 12.79 0.72 6.68
N GLU A 56 13.35 1.02 7.85
CA GLU A 56 14.80 1.07 8.01
C GLU A 56 15.44 -0.31 7.88
N LEU A 57 14.86 -1.34 8.52
CA LEU A 57 15.34 -2.72 8.41
C LEU A 57 15.36 -3.20 6.95
N VAL A 58 14.32 -2.90 6.19
CA VAL A 58 14.24 -3.30 4.77
C VAL A 58 15.25 -2.54 3.89
N ARG A 59 15.51 -1.25 4.17
CA ARG A 59 16.58 -0.49 3.50
C ARG A 59 17.96 -1.09 3.73
N HIS A 60 18.20 -1.64 4.91
CA HIS A 60 19.43 -2.35 5.25
C HIS A 60 19.47 -3.80 4.76
N GLY A 61 18.48 -4.23 3.97
CA GLY A 61 18.48 -5.55 3.31
C GLY A 61 17.79 -6.66 4.11
N ALA A 62 16.91 -6.33 5.07
CA ALA A 62 16.09 -7.34 5.75
C ALA A 62 15.26 -8.14 4.74
N ARG A 63 15.19 -9.45 4.94
CA ARG A 63 14.41 -10.35 4.10
C ARG A 63 12.94 -10.24 4.46
N VAL A 64 12.18 -9.59 3.59
CA VAL A 64 10.73 -9.43 3.73
C VAL A 64 9.99 -10.74 3.46
N ASN A 65 10.51 -11.56 2.53
CA ASN A 65 9.95 -12.86 2.19
C ASN A 65 10.79 -13.98 2.83
N LEU A 66 10.13 -14.89 3.54
CA LEU A 66 10.72 -16.15 3.98
C LEU A 66 10.41 -17.28 2.97
N ALA A 67 11.09 -18.41 3.11
CA ALA A 67 10.90 -19.58 2.25
C ALA A 67 9.45 -20.12 2.29
N ASP A 68 8.76 -19.95 3.42
CA ASP A 68 7.32 -20.20 3.54
C ASP A 68 6.63 -19.04 4.27
N ASN A 69 5.87 -18.24 3.52
CA ASN A 69 5.10 -17.13 4.08
C ASN A 69 3.82 -17.58 4.82
N ARG A 70 3.50 -18.89 4.85
CA ARG A 70 2.43 -19.45 5.70
C ARG A 70 2.91 -19.75 7.11
N GLU A 71 4.21 -19.80 7.35
CA GLU A 71 4.72 -20.10 8.66
C GLU A 71 4.37 -19.01 9.68
N PRO A 72 4.13 -19.38 10.95
CA PRO A 72 3.82 -18.42 12.02
C PRO A 72 4.94 -17.42 12.28
N VAL A 73 6.11 -17.61 11.67
CA VAL A 73 7.30 -16.77 11.80
C VAL A 73 7.37 -15.71 10.68
N SER A 74 6.60 -15.85 9.60
CA SER A 74 6.62 -14.85 8.52
C SER A 74 6.29 -13.45 9.06
N PRO A 75 7.03 -12.40 8.66
CA PRO A 75 6.75 -11.03 9.11
C PRO A 75 5.31 -10.61 8.81
N LEU A 76 4.73 -11.13 7.72
CA LEU A 76 3.31 -10.94 7.37
C LEU A 76 2.38 -11.60 8.40
N SER A 77 2.65 -12.85 8.78
CA SER A 77 1.87 -13.57 9.80
C SER A 77 1.93 -12.87 11.16
N MET A 78 3.11 -12.38 11.54
CA MET A 78 3.29 -11.62 12.78
C MET A 78 2.54 -10.27 12.76
N ALA A 79 2.55 -9.55 11.64
CA ALA A 79 1.77 -8.31 11.49
C ALA A 79 0.25 -8.56 11.63
N ILE A 80 -0.24 -9.64 11.02
CA ILE A 80 -1.66 -10.05 11.10
C ILE A 80 -2.02 -10.42 12.53
N ARG A 81 -1.18 -11.20 13.23
CA ARG A 81 -1.38 -11.55 14.65
C ARG A 81 -1.36 -10.32 15.56
N GLY A 82 -0.56 -9.31 15.22
CA GLY A 82 -0.54 -8.02 15.90
C GLY A 82 -1.73 -7.12 15.57
N GLY A 83 -2.56 -7.50 14.58
CA GLY A 83 -3.69 -6.70 14.09
C GLY A 83 -3.25 -5.41 13.40
N LYS A 84 -2.01 -5.34 12.92
CA LYS A 84 -1.39 -4.11 12.38
C LYS A 84 -1.58 -4.03 10.87
N SER A 85 -2.79 -3.70 10.42
CA SER A 85 -3.15 -3.59 9.00
C SER A 85 -2.25 -2.61 8.23
N GLU A 86 -1.82 -1.51 8.84
CA GLU A 86 -0.89 -0.54 8.25
C GLU A 86 0.47 -1.16 7.93
N VAL A 87 1.01 -1.99 8.83
CA VAL A 87 2.26 -2.72 8.56
C VAL A 87 2.07 -3.75 7.47
N VAL A 88 0.93 -4.43 7.45
CA VAL A 88 0.61 -5.39 6.38
C VAL A 88 0.62 -4.71 5.02
N ARG A 89 0.03 -3.50 4.89
CA ARG A 89 0.11 -2.73 3.62
C ARG A 89 1.55 -2.44 3.24
N LEU A 90 2.34 -1.95 4.20
CA LEU A 90 3.73 -1.57 3.96
C LEU A 90 4.58 -2.78 3.55
N LEU A 91 4.41 -3.93 4.19
CA LEU A 91 5.07 -5.18 3.80
C LEU A 91 4.71 -5.58 2.36
N VAL A 92 3.42 -5.49 2.00
CA VAL A 92 2.98 -5.80 0.63
C VAL A 92 3.58 -4.83 -0.38
N GLU A 93 3.58 -3.53 -0.11
CA GLU A 93 4.22 -2.49 -0.93
C GLU A 93 5.72 -2.75 -1.13
N LEU A 94 6.39 -3.31 -0.12
CA LEU A 94 7.80 -3.72 -0.18
C LEU A 94 8.04 -5.05 -0.92
N GLY A 95 6.99 -5.67 -1.46
CA GLY A 95 7.09 -6.91 -2.24
C GLY A 95 6.86 -8.19 -1.44
N ALA A 96 6.23 -8.12 -0.26
CA ALA A 96 5.83 -9.32 0.46
C ALA A 96 4.82 -10.16 -0.36
N THR A 97 5.12 -11.44 -0.58
CA THR A 97 4.22 -12.35 -1.29
C THR A 97 3.14 -12.82 -0.34
N VAL A 98 1.91 -12.37 -0.55
CA VAL A 98 0.74 -12.80 0.22
C VAL A 98 0.21 -14.12 -0.36
N PRO A 99 0.20 -15.22 0.40
CA PRO A 99 -0.39 -16.46 -0.08
C PRO A 99 -1.92 -16.32 -0.24
N PRO A 100 -2.51 -16.94 -1.27
CA PRO A 100 -3.95 -16.87 -1.50
C PRO A 100 -4.72 -17.51 -0.33
N GLY A 101 -5.74 -16.81 0.16
CA GLY A 101 -6.58 -17.24 1.29
C GLY A 101 -6.13 -16.77 2.68
N MET A 102 -5.01 -16.04 2.78
CA MET A 102 -4.60 -15.43 4.05
C MET A 102 -5.46 -14.19 4.36
N GLN A 103 -6.09 -14.18 5.53
CA GLN A 103 -6.87 -13.03 6.01
C GLN A 103 -5.92 -11.96 6.55
N THR A 104 -5.55 -11.04 5.67
CA THR A 104 -4.68 -9.89 5.98
C THR A 104 -5.38 -8.79 6.78
N GLY A 105 -6.72 -8.87 6.93
CA GLY A 105 -7.53 -7.82 7.54
C GLY A 105 -7.67 -6.56 6.69
N LEU A 106 -7.12 -6.56 5.47
CA LEU A 106 -7.20 -5.47 4.51
C LEU A 106 -8.38 -5.66 3.56
N GLY A 107 -8.95 -4.54 3.10
CA GLY A 107 -9.93 -4.58 2.02
C GLY A 107 -9.31 -5.18 0.75
N ALA A 108 -10.09 -5.91 -0.04
CA ALA A 108 -9.60 -6.51 -1.30
C ALA A 108 -8.97 -5.46 -2.23
N HIS A 109 -9.55 -4.26 -2.31
CA HIS A 109 -9.04 -3.14 -3.10
C HIS A 109 -7.68 -2.63 -2.58
N GLU A 110 -7.48 -2.59 -1.27
CA GLU A 110 -6.24 -2.13 -0.64
C GLU A 110 -5.10 -3.12 -0.86
N LEU A 111 -5.42 -4.41 -0.83
CA LEU A 111 -4.47 -5.47 -1.10
C LEU A 111 -4.01 -5.43 -2.57
N VAL A 112 -4.95 -5.25 -3.51
CA VAL A 112 -4.63 -5.12 -4.94
C VAL A 112 -3.81 -3.84 -5.20
N ALA A 113 -4.17 -2.72 -4.57
CA ALA A 113 -3.42 -1.47 -4.70
C ALA A 113 -1.98 -1.61 -4.19
N ALA A 114 -1.79 -2.21 -3.00
CA ALA A 114 -0.47 -2.45 -2.43
C ALA A 114 0.36 -3.40 -3.31
N GLN A 115 -0.24 -4.47 -3.84
CA GLN A 115 0.43 -5.38 -4.80
C GLN A 115 0.84 -4.65 -6.08
N TRP A 116 0.02 -3.72 -6.56
CA TRP A 116 0.33 -2.94 -7.75
C TRP A 116 1.52 -1.99 -7.52
N ILE A 117 1.58 -1.32 -6.37
CA ILE A 117 2.72 -0.49 -5.96
C ILE A 117 3.99 -1.35 -5.86
N ALA A 118 3.89 -2.52 -5.26
CA ALA A 118 5.01 -3.46 -5.15
C ALA A 118 5.53 -3.92 -6.51
N ARG A 119 4.62 -4.27 -7.43
CA ARG A 119 4.96 -4.62 -8.81
C ARG A 119 5.61 -3.44 -9.53
N ARG A 120 5.15 -2.21 -9.31
CA ARG A 120 5.74 -1.00 -9.89
C ARG A 120 7.13 -0.70 -9.33
N ALA A 121 7.33 -0.90 -8.02
CA ALA A 121 8.62 -0.78 -7.37
C ALA A 121 9.62 -1.84 -7.88
N ALA A 122 9.16 -3.08 -8.07
CA ALA A 122 9.97 -4.16 -8.64
C ALA A 122 10.24 -3.99 -10.14
N ALA A 123 9.31 -3.39 -10.89
CA ALA A 123 9.41 -3.20 -12.34
C ALA A 123 10.16 -1.93 -12.76
N GLY A 124 10.75 -1.18 -11.81
CA GLY A 124 11.68 -0.06 -12.03
C GLY A 124 11.55 0.63 -13.40
N ALA A 125 10.75 1.70 -13.45
CA ALA A 125 10.66 2.61 -14.61
C ALA A 125 10.03 2.03 -15.89
N VAL A 126 8.75 1.64 -15.85
CA VAL A 126 7.91 1.63 -17.06
C VAL A 126 6.71 2.50 -16.82
N GLY A 127 6.73 3.66 -17.50
CA GLY A 127 5.60 4.48 -17.89
C GLY A 127 4.73 5.00 -16.76
N ASP A 128 4.51 6.31 -16.73
CA ASP A 128 3.25 6.81 -16.21
C ASP A 128 2.12 5.94 -16.79
N PRO A 129 1.13 5.51 -15.99
CA PRO A 129 -0.02 4.85 -16.57
C PRO A 129 -0.53 5.80 -17.64
N GLU A 130 -0.63 5.33 -18.88
CA GLU A 130 -1.52 5.95 -19.85
C GLU A 130 -2.88 5.88 -19.18
N ILE A 131 -3.21 6.93 -18.42
CA ILE A 131 -4.58 7.31 -18.16
C ILE A 131 -5.04 7.65 -19.56
N GLU A 132 -5.50 6.65 -20.30
CA GLU A 132 -6.40 6.88 -21.41
C GLU A 132 -7.59 7.58 -20.75
N GLU A 133 -7.54 8.92 -20.77
CA GLU A 133 -8.71 9.73 -20.56
C GLU A 133 -9.78 9.08 -21.45
N ILE A 134 -10.84 8.56 -20.84
CA ILE A 134 -11.99 8.09 -21.60
C ILE A 134 -12.58 9.37 -22.18
N VAL A 135 -12.03 9.80 -23.32
CA VAL A 135 -12.62 10.80 -24.17
C VAL A 135 -13.87 10.11 -24.67
N MET A 136 -14.99 10.32 -23.99
CA MET A 136 -16.28 9.98 -24.56
C MET A 136 -16.40 10.81 -25.84
N PRO A 137 -16.31 10.21 -27.04
CA PRO A 137 -16.65 10.97 -28.23
C PRO A 137 -18.09 11.43 -28.02
N ARG A 138 -18.31 12.75 -28.15
CA ARG A 138 -19.62 13.42 -27.98
C ARG A 138 -20.71 12.44 -28.36
N ALA A 139 -21.61 12.11 -27.42
CA ALA A 139 -22.72 11.22 -27.69
C ALA A 139 -23.47 11.74 -28.93
N PHE A 140 -23.22 11.11 -30.08
CA PHE A 140 -23.92 11.41 -31.33
C PHE A 140 -25.35 10.92 -31.10
N GLY A 141 -26.22 11.84 -30.68
CA GLY A 141 -27.59 11.49 -30.28
C GLY A 141 -28.29 12.51 -29.38
N THR A 142 -27.60 13.49 -28.79
CA THR A 142 -28.31 14.65 -28.24
C THR A 142 -28.62 15.60 -29.39
N ASP A 143 -29.66 15.28 -30.15
CA ASP A 143 -30.22 16.18 -31.14
C ASP A 143 -30.81 17.39 -30.38
N THR A 144 -29.99 18.43 -30.17
CA THR A 144 -30.38 19.64 -29.45
C THR A 144 -31.40 20.48 -30.22
N THR A 145 -31.70 20.11 -31.47
CA THR A 145 -32.69 20.81 -32.31
C THR A 145 -34.11 20.77 -31.73
N VAL A 146 -34.46 19.72 -30.96
CA VAL A 146 -35.76 19.65 -30.27
C VAL A 146 -35.83 20.68 -29.13
N LEU A 147 -34.73 20.84 -28.37
CA LEU A 147 -34.64 21.85 -27.31
C LEU A 147 -34.68 23.28 -27.88
N GLU A 148 -34.07 23.51 -29.04
CA GLU A 148 -34.10 24.82 -29.71
C GLU A 148 -35.49 25.17 -30.27
N ALA A 149 -36.24 24.18 -30.78
CA ALA A 149 -37.60 24.38 -31.29
C ALA A 149 -38.61 24.70 -30.17
N ASP A 150 -38.50 24.04 -29.01
CA ASP A 150 -39.37 24.30 -27.86
C ASP A 150 -39.04 25.64 -27.19
N ALA A 151 -37.76 26.03 -27.12
CA ALA A 151 -37.36 27.35 -26.65
C ALA A 151 -37.93 28.49 -27.53
N ALA A 152 -37.95 28.30 -28.87
CA ALA A 152 -38.52 29.28 -29.79
C ALA A 152 -40.05 29.41 -29.65
N ARG A 153 -40.77 28.30 -29.44
CA ARG A 153 -42.22 28.34 -29.21
C ARG A 153 -42.59 29.02 -27.89
N ALA A 154 -41.86 28.74 -26.81
CA ALA A 154 -42.09 29.38 -25.52
C ALA A 154 -41.85 30.90 -25.57
N ALA A 155 -40.88 31.37 -26.34
CA ALA A 155 -40.63 32.80 -26.53
C ALA A 155 -41.79 33.50 -27.25
N ILE A 156 -42.33 32.88 -28.31
CA ILE A 156 -43.46 33.43 -29.07
C ILE A 156 -44.71 33.49 -28.19
N GLU A 157 -45.01 32.44 -27.42
CA GLU A 157 -46.16 32.41 -26.51
C GLU A 157 -46.05 33.51 -25.43
N ALA A 158 -44.87 33.71 -24.84
CA ALA A 158 -44.63 34.77 -23.87
C ALA A 158 -44.86 36.18 -24.44
N GLU A 159 -44.48 36.41 -25.70
CA GLU A 159 -44.76 37.69 -26.37
C GLU A 159 -46.25 37.90 -26.67
N THR A 160 -46.95 36.85 -27.10
CA THR A 160 -48.41 36.95 -27.33
C THR A 160 -49.20 37.20 -26.05
N GLN A 161 -48.72 36.69 -24.91
CA GLN A 161 -49.35 36.86 -23.60
C GLN A 161 -49.11 38.26 -23.00
N LYS A 162 -47.96 38.89 -23.29
CA LYS A 162 -47.70 40.30 -22.96
C LYS A 162 -48.57 41.28 -23.75
N LYS A 163 -48.95 40.93 -24.99
CA LYS A 163 -49.76 41.80 -25.85
C LYS A 163 -51.27 41.73 -25.56
N LYS A 164 -51.71 40.73 -24.80
CA LYS A 164 -53.09 40.53 -24.35
C LYS A 164 -53.37 40.99 -22.91
N ARG A 165 -52.34 41.42 -22.16
CA ARG A 165 -52.46 42.06 -20.84
C ARG A 165 -52.34 43.56 -20.99
#